data_AF-A0ABC9A6H8-F1
#
_entry.id   AF-A0ABC9A6H8-F1
#
_cell.length_a   1.000
_cell.length_b   1.000
_cell.length_c   1.000
_cell.angle_alpha   90.00
_cell.angle_beta   90.00
_cell.angle_gamma   90.00
#
_symmetry.space_group_name_H-M   'P 1'
#
loop_
_entity.id
_entity.type
_entity.pdbx_description
1 polymer ?
#
loop_
_entity_poly.entity_id
_entity_poly.type
_entity_poly.pdbx_seq_one_letter_code
_entity_poly.pdbx_strand_id
1 'polypeptide(L)'
;MATLLRRVSLRRAIAAVTSSSSSHTESYKQGICGSTFHCREFSSKAKKKSKSSGTDSGEENMSKKDLALHQAIDQITSAFGKGAIMWLGRSQGHRDVPVISTGSFALDMALGTGGLPKGRVIEVYGPEASGKTTLALHVIAEAQKNGGYCAFVDAEHALDPALAESIGVDTNNLLVSQPDCAEQALSLVDTLIRSGSVDVVVVDSVAALVPKTELDGEMGDAHVALQARLMSQALRKLSHSLSLSQTILLFINQTRAKVATFGFGGPTEVTSGGNALKFYASVRMNIKRIGLVKKGEETIGSQVAVKIVKNKHAPPFKTAQFEIEFGKGICRSSELVELGLKRKLVQKAGGAMYTFNDMGFRGKENLKSYLTENDAVAKDLEMKLRKLMETEAPKEQEADGGSQSDVPEEFVAPETSSEEDLGAAVEA
;
A
#
# COMPACT_ATOMS: atom_id res chain seq x y z
N MET A 1 3.30 8.53 74.13
CA MET A 1 3.26 7.07 73.90
C MET A 1 4.16 6.80 72.69
N ALA A 2 5.39 6.30 72.87
CA ALA A 2 5.76 4.92 73.25
C ALA A 2 5.74 4.00 72.01
N THR A 3 6.87 3.76 71.31
CA THR A 3 7.93 2.74 71.54
C THR A 3 7.52 1.28 71.19
N LEU A 4 8.33 0.40 70.56
CA LEU A 4 9.62 0.52 69.82
C LEU A 4 10.06 -0.87 69.25
N LEU A 5 10.61 -0.96 68.02
CA LEU A 5 11.44 -2.09 67.50
C LEU A 5 10.80 -3.52 67.50
N ARG A 6 11.40 -4.67 67.08
CA ARG A 6 12.72 -5.16 66.54
C ARG A 6 12.40 -6.24 65.44
N ARG A 7 13.15 -6.54 64.34
CA ARG A 7 14.59 -6.79 64.02
C ARG A 7 15.02 -8.28 64.15
N VAL A 8 15.88 -8.79 63.21
CA VAL A 8 16.69 -10.06 63.26
C VAL A 8 15.90 -11.39 63.08
N SER A 9 16.34 -12.49 62.43
CA SER A 9 17.45 -12.87 61.48
C SER A 9 17.00 -14.12 60.69
N LEU A 10 17.37 -14.39 59.43
CA LEU A 10 18.67 -14.84 58.89
C LEU A 10 19.20 -16.19 59.46
N ARG A 11 19.06 -17.31 58.71
CA ARG A 11 19.91 -18.53 58.83
C ARG A 11 19.86 -19.43 57.58
N ARG A 12 20.99 -20.06 57.24
CA ARG A 12 21.18 -21.11 56.20
C ARG A 12 21.26 -22.50 56.85
N ALA A 13 20.72 -23.53 56.20
CA ALA A 13 21.13 -24.94 56.28
C ALA A 13 20.35 -25.76 55.20
N ILE A 14 20.72 -26.99 54.79
CA ILE A 14 21.96 -27.57 54.23
C ILE A 14 21.63 -29.04 53.86
N ALA A 15 22.10 -29.55 52.71
CA ALA A 15 22.00 -30.94 52.20
C ALA A 15 20.56 -31.51 51.99
N ALA A 16 20.23 -32.37 51.00
CA ALA A 16 20.93 -33.19 49.99
C ALA A 16 21.34 -34.64 50.38
N VAL A 17 20.40 -35.57 50.19
CA VAL A 17 20.53 -37.04 49.96
C VAL A 17 19.30 -37.41 49.10
N THR A 18 19.30 -37.87 47.83
CA THR A 18 20.01 -38.90 47.02
C THR A 18 19.44 -40.32 47.09
N SER A 19 18.99 -40.83 45.92
CA SER A 19 18.60 -42.24 45.62
C SER A 19 17.30 -42.76 46.31
N SER A 20 16.62 -43.81 45.83
CA SER A 20 16.97 -44.80 44.79
C SER A 20 15.75 -45.40 44.03
N SER A 21 16.00 -45.90 42.81
CA SER A 21 15.47 -47.11 42.11
C SER A 21 14.43 -48.05 42.79
N SER A 22 13.56 -48.82 42.08
CA SER A 22 13.32 -49.00 40.62
C SER A 22 12.21 -50.03 40.29
N SER A 23 11.68 -49.99 39.05
CA SER A 23 11.23 -51.14 38.22
C SER A 23 9.90 -51.87 38.60
N HIS A 24 9.29 -52.76 37.79
CA HIS A 24 9.69 -53.43 36.53
C HIS A 24 8.44 -53.87 35.68
N THR A 25 8.61 -54.07 34.35
CA THR A 25 7.83 -54.97 33.42
C THR A 25 6.30 -54.77 33.21
N GLU A 26 5.63 -55.16 32.10
CA GLU A 26 5.89 -55.28 30.64
C GLU A 26 4.58 -55.82 29.95
N SER A 27 4.33 -56.04 28.63
CA SER A 27 5.02 -55.84 27.33
C SER A 27 4.03 -55.95 26.13
N TYR A 28 4.45 -55.60 24.91
CA TYR A 28 3.87 -55.94 23.57
C TYR A 28 2.42 -55.42 23.23
N LYS A 29 1.98 -55.19 21.97
CA LYS A 29 2.49 -55.54 20.63
C LYS A 29 2.06 -54.56 19.49
N GLN A 30 3.03 -54.11 18.67
CA GLN A 30 3.09 -53.98 17.18
C GLN A 30 2.11 -53.14 16.30
N GLY A 31 2.72 -52.43 15.30
CA GLY A 31 2.08 -51.79 14.13
C GLY A 31 2.43 -50.28 13.99
N ILE A 32 3.56 -49.84 13.38
CA ILE A 32 3.92 -49.80 11.94
C ILE A 32 2.93 -48.96 11.10
N CYS A 33 3.27 -47.87 10.40
CA CYS A 33 4.45 -46.96 10.38
C CYS A 33 4.04 -45.64 9.67
N GLY A 34 4.79 -44.53 9.66
CA GLY A 34 6.07 -44.23 10.34
C GLY A 34 7.22 -43.85 9.38
N SER A 35 7.52 -42.56 9.21
CA SER A 35 8.74 -42.06 8.54
C SER A 35 9.27 -40.74 9.14
N THR A 36 10.46 -40.78 9.74
CA THR A 36 11.23 -39.61 10.21
C THR A 36 12.71 -39.85 9.94
N PHE A 37 13.43 -38.86 9.40
CA PHE A 37 14.88 -38.95 9.22
C PHE A 37 15.61 -38.53 10.49
N HIS A 38 16.61 -39.33 10.90
CA HIS A 38 17.27 -39.24 12.20
C HIS A 38 18.70 -38.71 12.03
N CYS A 39 19.07 -37.67 12.78
CA CYS A 39 20.48 -37.21 12.87
C CYS A 39 21.37 -38.30 13.49
N ARG A 40 22.60 -38.46 13.00
CA ARG A 40 23.65 -39.24 13.67
C ARG A 40 25.03 -38.67 13.37
N GLU A 41 25.77 -38.33 14.42
CA GLU A 41 27.22 -38.19 14.37
C GLU A 41 27.88 -39.57 14.44
N PHE A 42 29.11 -39.73 13.91
CA PHE A 42 30.27 -40.11 14.74
C PHE A 42 31.63 -40.05 14.01
N SER A 43 32.65 -39.66 14.78
CA SER A 43 34.09 -39.97 14.66
C SER A 43 34.90 -39.66 13.39
N SER A 44 35.96 -38.90 13.67
CA SER A 44 37.16 -38.62 12.89
C SER A 44 37.94 -39.81 12.29
N LYS A 45 38.62 -39.54 11.17
CA LYS A 45 39.96 -40.07 10.82
C LYS A 45 40.75 -39.03 10.01
N ALA A 46 42.08 -39.18 9.93
CA ALA A 46 42.99 -38.04 9.76
C ALA A 46 43.56 -37.80 8.34
N LYS A 47 43.81 -36.51 8.04
CA LYS A 47 44.81 -35.93 7.12
C LYS A 47 45.06 -36.62 5.76
N LYS A 48 44.73 -35.90 4.69
CA LYS A 48 45.69 -35.67 3.59
C LYS A 48 45.70 -34.19 3.22
N LYS A 49 46.88 -33.63 2.93
CA LYS A 49 47.07 -32.21 2.58
C LYS A 49 47.33 -32.12 1.08
N SER A 50 46.51 -31.38 0.34
CA SER A 50 46.74 -30.97 -1.05
C SER A 50 46.36 -29.50 -1.20
N LYS A 51 46.92 -28.80 -2.20
CA LYS A 51 46.95 -27.34 -2.26
C LYS A 51 46.54 -26.84 -3.65
N SER A 52 45.73 -25.77 -3.66
CA SER A 52 45.51 -24.82 -4.77
C SER A 52 44.84 -25.33 -6.07
N SER A 53 44.46 -24.33 -6.89
CA SER A 53 44.00 -24.38 -8.29
C SER A 53 42.73 -25.19 -8.59
N GLY A 54 41.64 -24.44 -8.73
CA GLY A 54 40.37 -24.83 -9.36
C GLY A 54 39.68 -23.56 -9.88
N THR A 55 40.38 -22.80 -10.73
CA THR A 55 39.86 -21.58 -11.35
C THR A 55 38.75 -21.94 -12.32
N ASP A 56 37.67 -21.16 -12.34
CA ASP A 56 36.49 -21.45 -13.16
C ASP A 56 36.81 -21.25 -14.65
N SER A 57 36.74 -22.32 -15.44
CA SER A 57 37.32 -22.37 -16.79
C SER A 57 36.36 -21.79 -17.85
N GLY A 58 36.21 -20.46 -17.85
CA GLY A 58 35.29 -19.75 -18.76
C GLY A 58 35.78 -18.41 -19.31
N GLU A 59 37.00 -17.96 -19.01
CA GLU A 59 37.45 -16.60 -19.32
C GLU A 59 37.93 -16.37 -20.78
N GLU A 60 38.31 -17.43 -21.51
CA GLU A 60 39.14 -17.36 -22.72
C GLU A 60 38.46 -16.80 -24.00
N ASN A 61 37.25 -16.24 -23.92
CA ASN A 61 36.56 -15.60 -25.06
C ASN A 61 35.77 -14.32 -24.71
N MET A 62 36.02 -13.69 -23.55
CA MET A 62 35.41 -12.38 -23.22
C MET A 62 36.08 -11.24 -23.99
N SER A 63 35.30 -10.27 -24.51
CA SER A 63 35.91 -9.14 -25.22
C SER A 63 36.58 -8.18 -24.24
N LYS A 64 37.54 -7.38 -24.74
CA LYS A 64 38.21 -6.34 -23.94
C LYS A 64 37.24 -5.31 -23.33
N LYS A 65 36.06 -5.12 -23.93
CA LYS A 65 35.00 -4.25 -23.37
C LYS A 65 34.31 -4.92 -22.18
N ASP A 66 34.01 -6.21 -22.29
CA ASP A 66 33.31 -6.97 -21.25
C ASP A 66 34.22 -7.17 -20.03
N LEU A 67 35.51 -7.45 -20.24
CA LEU A 67 36.50 -7.54 -19.15
C LEU A 67 36.58 -6.23 -18.36
N ALA A 68 36.66 -5.09 -19.06
CA ALA A 68 36.70 -3.76 -18.42
C ALA A 68 35.37 -3.43 -17.70
N LEU A 69 34.23 -3.85 -18.27
CA LEU A 69 32.91 -3.69 -17.65
C LEU A 69 32.77 -4.53 -16.38
N HIS A 70 33.25 -5.77 -16.39
CA HIS A 70 33.30 -6.63 -15.19
C HIS A 70 34.18 -6.02 -14.10
N GLN A 71 35.39 -5.56 -14.43
CA GLN A 71 36.27 -4.86 -13.47
C GLN A 71 35.61 -3.60 -12.89
N ALA A 72 34.88 -2.82 -13.68
CA ALA A 72 34.13 -1.66 -13.19
C ALA A 72 32.96 -2.05 -12.28
N ILE A 73 32.21 -3.12 -12.61
CA ILE A 73 31.13 -3.68 -11.79
C ILE A 73 31.67 -4.15 -10.44
N ASP A 74 32.81 -4.85 -10.43
CA ASP A 74 33.44 -5.35 -9.20
C ASP A 74 33.98 -4.20 -8.33
N GLN A 75 34.60 -3.18 -8.94
CA GLN A 75 35.01 -1.96 -8.23
C GLN A 75 33.82 -1.27 -7.56
N ILE A 76 32.73 -1.01 -8.31
CA ILE A 76 31.51 -0.40 -7.76
C ILE A 76 30.91 -1.26 -6.64
N THR A 77 30.85 -2.58 -6.83
CA THR A 77 30.33 -3.52 -5.83
C THR A 77 31.20 -3.58 -4.57
N SER A 78 32.52 -3.41 -4.69
CA SER A 78 33.44 -3.36 -3.56
C SER A 78 33.37 -2.04 -2.78
N ALA A 79 33.15 -0.92 -3.46
CA ALA A 79 33.12 0.42 -2.87
C ALA A 79 31.75 0.79 -2.27
N PHE A 80 30.65 0.36 -2.89
CA PHE A 80 29.28 0.74 -2.53
C PHE A 80 28.41 -0.44 -2.05
N GLY A 81 28.94 -1.67 -2.07
CA GLY A 81 28.30 -2.86 -1.54
C GLY A 81 27.50 -3.69 -2.55
N LYS A 82 27.11 -4.90 -2.12
CA LYS A 82 26.33 -5.84 -2.93
C LYS A 82 24.94 -5.25 -3.23
N GLY A 83 24.67 -5.06 -4.52
CA GLY A 83 23.41 -4.46 -5.00
C GLY A 83 23.55 -3.01 -5.50
N ALA A 84 24.69 -2.35 -5.30
CA ALA A 84 24.92 -0.98 -5.79
C ALA A 84 24.88 -0.87 -7.33
N ILE A 85 25.24 -1.95 -8.03
CA ILE A 85 25.04 -2.11 -9.47
C ILE A 85 24.56 -3.54 -9.76
N MET A 86 23.53 -3.69 -10.60
CA MET A 86 22.93 -4.98 -10.95
C MET A 86 22.42 -4.99 -12.38
N TRP A 87 22.50 -6.16 -13.03
CA TRP A 87 21.85 -6.41 -14.32
C TRP A 87 20.34 -6.50 -14.14
N LEU A 88 19.59 -5.52 -14.65
CA LEU A 88 18.12 -5.42 -14.52
C LEU A 88 17.40 -6.74 -14.83
N GLY A 89 17.75 -7.38 -15.96
CA GLY A 89 17.14 -8.65 -16.37
C GLY A 89 17.53 -9.88 -15.54
N ARG A 90 18.64 -9.84 -14.79
CA ARG A 90 19.15 -10.97 -13.99
C ARG A 90 18.76 -10.90 -12.51
N SER A 91 18.27 -9.75 -12.03
CA SER A 91 17.72 -9.63 -10.68
C SER A 91 16.33 -10.28 -10.62
N GLN A 92 16.20 -11.41 -9.92
CA GLN A 92 14.90 -12.07 -9.73
C GLN A 92 14.01 -11.33 -8.72
N GLY A 93 14.59 -10.82 -7.63
CA GLY A 93 13.86 -10.20 -6.50
C GLY A 93 13.28 -8.80 -6.73
N HIS A 94 13.05 -8.39 -7.98
CA HIS A 94 12.46 -7.08 -8.30
C HIS A 94 11.44 -7.11 -9.45
N ARG A 95 11.03 -8.30 -9.91
CA ARG A 95 10.00 -8.45 -10.97
C ARG A 95 8.60 -8.34 -10.38
N ASP A 96 8.34 -9.08 -9.31
CA ASP A 96 7.09 -9.00 -8.55
C ASP A 96 7.32 -8.15 -7.30
N VAL A 97 6.87 -6.90 -7.34
CA VAL A 97 6.84 -6.03 -6.15
C VAL A 97 5.69 -6.51 -5.26
N PRO A 98 5.93 -6.90 -3.99
CA PRO A 98 4.86 -7.41 -3.14
C PRO A 98 3.79 -6.35 -2.90
N VAL A 99 2.53 -6.78 -2.74
CA VAL A 99 1.37 -5.89 -2.61
C VAL A 99 0.59 -6.15 -1.32
N ILE A 100 -0.19 -5.15 -0.90
CA ILE A 100 -1.25 -5.26 0.12
C ILE A 100 -2.59 -4.91 -0.55
N SER A 101 -3.64 -5.68 -0.29
CA SER A 101 -4.99 -5.39 -0.81
C SER A 101 -5.52 -4.05 -0.31
N THR A 102 -6.32 -3.37 -1.12
CA THR A 102 -7.07 -2.17 -0.72
C THR A 102 -8.34 -2.49 0.08
N GLY A 103 -8.68 -3.76 0.27
CA GLY A 103 -9.99 -4.21 0.79
C GLY A 103 -11.13 -4.11 -0.24
N SER A 104 -10.89 -3.47 -1.39
CA SER A 104 -11.78 -3.40 -2.55
C SER A 104 -11.24 -4.28 -3.67
N PHE A 105 -11.96 -5.34 -4.02
CA PHE A 105 -11.60 -6.21 -5.15
C PHE A 105 -11.70 -5.45 -6.48
N ALA A 106 -12.67 -4.52 -6.58
CA ALA A 106 -12.80 -3.64 -7.75
C ALA A 106 -11.57 -2.72 -7.92
N LEU A 107 -11.03 -2.18 -6.82
CA LEU A 107 -9.86 -1.30 -6.86
C LEU A 107 -8.55 -2.08 -7.05
N ASP A 108 -8.37 -3.24 -6.42
CA ASP A 108 -7.19 -4.10 -6.63
C ASP A 108 -7.07 -4.54 -8.11
N MET A 109 -8.20 -4.84 -8.76
CA MET A 109 -8.24 -5.14 -10.20
C MET A 109 -8.05 -3.90 -11.08
N ALA A 110 -8.50 -2.72 -10.65
CA ALA A 110 -8.23 -1.46 -11.32
C ALA A 110 -6.73 -1.05 -11.20
N LEU A 111 -6.07 -1.36 -10.08
CA LEU A 111 -4.64 -1.15 -9.87
C LEU A 111 -3.77 -2.05 -10.76
N GLY A 112 -4.30 -3.18 -11.23
CA GLY A 112 -3.63 -4.12 -12.14
C GLY A 112 -2.56 -4.98 -11.47
N THR A 113 -1.92 -4.49 -10.41
CA THR A 113 -1.01 -5.22 -9.53
C THR A 113 -1.72 -6.09 -8.49
N GLY A 114 -3.06 -6.07 -8.43
CA GLY A 114 -3.83 -6.82 -7.43
C GLY A 114 -3.75 -6.24 -6.00
N GLY A 115 -3.27 -5.00 -5.86
CA GLY A 115 -3.10 -4.31 -4.58
C GLY A 115 -2.09 -3.16 -4.66
N LEU A 116 -1.88 -2.49 -3.54
CA LEU A 116 -0.93 -1.38 -3.38
C LEU A 116 0.52 -1.89 -3.24
N PRO A 117 1.50 -1.38 -3.99
CA PRO A 117 2.87 -1.87 -3.98
C PRO A 117 3.65 -1.47 -2.72
N LYS A 118 4.27 -2.46 -2.07
CA LYS A 118 5.19 -2.30 -0.93
C LYS A 118 6.44 -1.50 -1.28
N GLY A 119 6.99 -0.82 -0.27
CA GLY A 119 8.18 0.02 -0.36
C GLY A 119 8.00 1.30 -1.18
N ARG A 120 6.76 1.83 -1.27
CA ARG A 120 6.41 2.97 -2.13
C ARG A 120 5.54 3.99 -1.40
N VAL A 121 5.67 5.25 -1.82
CA VAL A 121 4.75 6.34 -1.47
C VAL A 121 3.48 6.24 -2.31
N ILE A 122 2.33 6.44 -1.67
CA ILE A 122 0.98 6.38 -2.26
C ILE A 122 0.20 7.61 -1.79
N GLU A 123 -0.63 8.19 -2.66
CA GLU A 123 -1.48 9.34 -2.31
C GLU A 123 -2.95 9.03 -2.61
N VAL A 124 -3.81 9.21 -1.60
CA VAL A 124 -5.27 9.12 -1.71
C VAL A 124 -5.84 10.51 -1.49
N TYR A 125 -6.41 11.12 -2.52
CA TYR A 125 -6.88 12.51 -2.45
C TYR A 125 -8.29 12.69 -3.00
N GLY A 126 -9.01 13.66 -2.45
CA GLY A 126 -10.40 13.92 -2.83
C GLY A 126 -11.14 14.82 -1.84
N PRO A 127 -12.42 15.12 -2.12
CA PRO A 127 -13.28 15.94 -1.28
C PRO A 127 -13.44 15.39 0.15
N GLU A 128 -14.05 16.17 1.02
CA GLU A 128 -14.55 15.72 2.32
C GLU A 128 -15.63 14.64 2.16
N ALA A 129 -15.81 13.80 3.18
CA ALA A 129 -16.79 12.70 3.21
C ALA A 129 -16.79 11.75 1.97
N SER A 130 -15.63 11.62 1.29
CA SER A 130 -15.44 10.78 0.10
C SER A 130 -14.96 9.35 0.41
N GLY A 131 -14.58 9.05 1.66
CA GLY A 131 -14.11 7.73 2.09
C GLY A 131 -12.58 7.55 2.14
N LYS A 132 -11.78 8.64 2.12
CA LYS A 132 -10.30 8.59 2.16
C LYS A 132 -9.76 7.76 3.33
N THR A 133 -10.15 8.14 4.55
CA THR A 133 -9.76 7.48 5.80
C THR A 133 -10.30 6.05 5.87
N THR A 134 -11.54 5.82 5.44
CA THR A 134 -12.15 4.49 5.33
C THR A 134 -11.30 3.56 4.46
N LEU A 135 -10.87 4.01 3.27
CA LEU A 135 -10.02 3.23 2.37
C LEU A 135 -8.64 2.94 3.00
N ALA A 136 -8.05 3.88 3.72
CA ALA A 136 -6.79 3.66 4.41
C ALA A 136 -6.92 2.68 5.60
N LEU A 137 -8.04 2.72 6.33
CA LEU A 137 -8.35 1.74 7.38
C LEU A 137 -8.54 0.33 6.79
N HIS A 138 -9.12 0.18 5.60
CA HIS A 138 -9.15 -1.11 4.91
C HIS A 138 -7.75 -1.61 4.51
N VAL A 139 -6.86 -0.73 4.03
CA VAL A 139 -5.45 -1.10 3.74
C VAL A 139 -4.73 -1.55 5.01
N ILE A 140 -4.98 -0.91 6.15
CA ILE A 140 -4.47 -1.34 7.47
C ILE A 140 -5.05 -2.70 7.86
N ALA A 141 -6.37 -2.91 7.75
CA ALA A 141 -7.01 -4.17 8.10
C ALA A 141 -6.48 -5.34 7.23
N GLU A 142 -6.29 -5.13 5.92
CA GLU A 142 -5.68 -6.15 5.05
C GLU A 142 -4.19 -6.37 5.34
N ALA A 143 -3.45 -5.35 5.79
CA ALA A 143 -2.07 -5.53 6.25
C ALA A 143 -1.97 -6.35 7.55
N GLN A 144 -2.81 -6.03 8.55
CA GLN A 144 -2.87 -6.75 9.83
C GLN A 144 -3.34 -8.20 9.64
N LYS A 145 -4.29 -8.47 8.74
CA LYS A 145 -4.70 -9.85 8.36
C LYS A 145 -3.55 -10.68 7.79
N ASN A 146 -2.56 -10.04 7.18
CA ASN A 146 -1.33 -10.68 6.70
C ASN A 146 -0.21 -10.73 7.78
N GLY A 147 -0.52 -10.39 9.03
CA GLY A 147 0.43 -10.37 10.16
C GLY A 147 1.37 -9.17 10.18
N GLY A 148 1.12 -8.14 9.37
CA GLY A 148 1.97 -6.95 9.27
C GLY A 148 1.62 -5.85 10.28
N TYR A 149 2.63 -5.19 10.83
CA TYR A 149 2.43 -4.07 11.76
C TYR A 149 2.04 -2.79 11.01
N CYS A 150 1.15 -2.01 11.60
CA CYS A 150 0.61 -0.79 11.01
C CYS A 150 0.75 0.42 11.94
N ALA A 151 0.88 1.59 11.35
CA ALA A 151 0.84 2.87 12.06
C ALA A 151 -0.08 3.88 11.36
N PHE A 152 -0.74 4.71 12.17
CA PHE A 152 -1.62 5.78 11.73
C PHE A 152 -1.17 7.09 12.39
N VAL A 153 -0.80 8.08 11.57
CA VAL A 153 -0.43 9.43 12.01
C VAL A 153 -1.63 10.34 11.76
N ASP A 154 -2.38 10.60 12.82
CA ASP A 154 -3.61 11.38 12.86
C ASP A 154 -3.28 12.85 13.15
N ALA A 155 -3.09 13.63 12.08
CA ALA A 155 -2.86 15.07 12.14
C ALA A 155 -4.17 15.88 12.02
N GLU A 156 -5.28 15.26 11.58
CA GLU A 156 -6.61 15.87 11.64
C GLU A 156 -7.31 15.69 13.01
N HIS A 157 -6.72 14.91 13.93
CA HIS A 157 -7.26 14.55 15.25
C HIS A 157 -8.69 13.97 15.17
N ALA A 158 -8.95 13.19 14.12
CA ALA A 158 -10.29 12.82 13.67
C ALA A 158 -10.50 11.30 13.53
N LEU A 159 -9.54 10.47 13.96
CA LEU A 159 -9.67 9.02 13.91
C LEU A 159 -10.69 8.49 14.95
N ASP A 160 -11.75 7.84 14.48
CA ASP A 160 -12.70 7.09 15.31
C ASP A 160 -12.25 5.61 15.46
N PRO A 161 -11.90 5.14 16.68
CA PRO A 161 -11.55 3.75 16.93
C PRO A 161 -12.70 2.77 16.66
N ALA A 162 -13.96 3.14 16.91
CA ALA A 162 -15.10 2.24 16.70
C ALA A 162 -15.37 1.98 15.22
N LEU A 163 -15.15 2.99 14.37
CA LEU A 163 -15.14 2.82 12.91
C LEU A 163 -13.96 1.95 12.44
N ALA A 164 -12.78 2.05 13.06
CA ALA A 164 -11.65 1.19 12.74
C ALA A 164 -11.94 -0.29 13.09
N GLU A 165 -12.45 -0.56 14.28
CA GLU A 165 -12.82 -1.92 14.73
C GLU A 165 -13.92 -2.53 13.86
N SER A 166 -14.95 -1.77 13.48
CA SER A 166 -16.03 -2.25 12.61
C SER A 166 -15.62 -2.48 11.15
N ILE A 167 -14.53 -1.86 10.70
CA ILE A 167 -13.84 -2.16 9.42
C ILE A 167 -12.98 -3.44 9.52
N GLY A 168 -12.68 -3.91 10.74
CA GLY A 168 -11.83 -5.06 11.01
C GLY A 168 -10.34 -4.73 11.18
N VAL A 169 -10.03 -3.51 11.63
CA VAL A 169 -8.70 -3.13 12.14
C VAL A 169 -8.54 -3.65 13.57
N ASP A 170 -7.41 -4.26 13.89
CA ASP A 170 -7.03 -4.56 15.27
C ASP A 170 -6.43 -3.30 15.91
N THR A 171 -7.26 -2.59 16.68
CA THR A 171 -6.90 -1.37 17.42
C THR A 171 -5.85 -1.60 18.50
N ASN A 172 -5.72 -2.81 19.04
CA ASN A 172 -4.71 -3.15 20.05
C ASN A 172 -3.31 -3.24 19.43
N ASN A 173 -3.23 -3.59 18.14
CA ASN A 173 -2.00 -3.73 17.37
C ASN A 173 -1.86 -2.66 16.26
N LEU A 174 -2.48 -1.48 16.45
CA LEU A 174 -2.31 -0.29 15.63
C LEU A 174 -1.51 0.78 16.39
N LEU A 175 -0.38 1.21 15.83
CA LEU A 175 0.40 2.33 16.39
C LEU A 175 -0.25 3.66 15.97
N VAL A 176 -0.99 4.31 16.87
CA VAL A 176 -1.56 5.65 16.62
C VAL A 176 -0.61 6.73 17.14
N SER A 177 -0.43 7.81 16.37
CA SER A 177 0.30 9.01 16.79
C SER A 177 -0.48 10.26 16.38
N GLN A 178 -0.68 11.17 17.32
CA GLN A 178 -1.21 12.52 17.10
C GLN A 178 -0.05 13.52 17.33
N PRO A 179 0.59 14.03 16.26
CA PRO A 179 1.78 14.88 16.35
C PRO A 179 1.42 16.37 16.43
N ASP A 180 2.16 17.13 17.24
CA ASP A 180 1.93 18.58 17.41
C ASP A 180 2.34 19.40 16.17
N CYS A 181 3.28 18.91 15.35
CA CYS A 181 3.75 19.61 14.15
C CYS A 181 4.21 18.67 13.01
N ALA A 182 4.30 19.20 11.79
CA ALA A 182 4.67 18.45 10.59
C ALA A 182 6.08 17.83 10.66
N GLU A 183 7.06 18.54 11.23
CA GLU A 183 8.43 18.04 11.40
C GLU A 183 8.47 16.80 12.31
N GLN A 184 7.70 16.80 13.39
CA GLN A 184 7.54 15.69 14.32
C GLN A 184 6.83 14.50 13.67
N ALA A 185 5.72 14.76 12.97
CA ALA A 185 4.99 13.75 12.19
C ALA A 185 5.92 13.03 11.20
N LEU A 186 6.65 13.80 10.38
CA LEU A 186 7.52 13.26 9.34
C LEU A 186 8.78 12.59 9.93
N SER A 187 9.28 13.04 11.08
CA SER A 187 10.39 12.40 11.81
C SER A 187 9.99 11.05 12.43
N LEU A 188 8.76 10.95 12.94
CA LEU A 188 8.19 9.70 13.44
C LEU A 188 8.00 8.69 12.30
N VAL A 189 7.41 9.12 11.18
CA VAL A 189 7.27 8.32 9.95
C VAL A 189 8.63 7.80 9.46
N ASP A 190 9.64 8.67 9.37
CA ASP A 190 11.02 8.35 8.97
C ASP A 190 11.69 7.34 9.93
N THR A 191 11.36 7.38 11.21
CA THR A 191 11.88 6.45 12.23
C THR A 191 11.17 5.09 12.18
N LEU A 192 9.85 5.06 12.01
CA LEU A 192 9.09 3.82 11.81
C LEU A 192 9.55 3.08 10.54
N ILE A 193 9.71 3.79 9.42
CA ILE A 193 10.19 3.20 8.16
C ILE A 193 11.62 2.68 8.31
N ARG A 194 12.52 3.42 8.97
CA ARG A 194 13.90 2.94 9.27
C ARG A 194 13.95 1.69 10.13
N SER A 195 12.94 1.42 10.96
CA SER A 195 12.91 0.22 11.80
C SER A 195 12.78 -1.08 11.00
N GLY A 196 12.34 -1.00 9.73
CA GLY A 196 12.02 -2.17 8.91
C GLY A 196 10.86 -3.04 9.43
N SER A 197 10.20 -2.63 10.51
CA SER A 197 9.25 -3.45 11.26
C SER A 197 7.78 -3.12 10.99
N VAL A 198 7.49 -2.15 10.12
CA VAL A 198 6.13 -1.65 9.84
C VAL A 198 5.81 -1.80 8.35
N ASP A 199 4.67 -2.43 8.03
CA ASP A 199 4.22 -2.70 6.67
C ASP A 199 3.44 -1.54 6.05
N VAL A 200 2.63 -0.84 6.85
CA VAL A 200 1.82 0.30 6.41
C VAL A 200 1.94 1.46 7.40
N VAL A 201 2.24 2.65 6.88
CA VAL A 201 2.15 3.92 7.61
C VAL A 201 1.15 4.81 6.86
N VAL A 202 0.04 5.15 7.53
CA VAL A 202 -0.94 6.13 7.05
C VAL A 202 -0.64 7.49 7.67
N VAL A 203 -0.81 8.57 6.90
CA VAL A 203 -0.74 9.96 7.38
C VAL A 203 -2.01 10.68 6.95
N ASP A 204 -2.88 11.02 7.91
CA ASP A 204 -4.17 11.67 7.70
C ASP A 204 -4.20 13.04 8.40
N SER A 205 -4.01 14.17 7.72
CA SER A 205 -3.72 14.32 6.29
C SER A 205 -2.62 15.34 6.01
N VAL A 206 -2.11 15.32 4.78
CA VAL A 206 -1.11 16.30 4.28
C VAL A 206 -1.60 17.74 4.39
N ALA A 207 -2.91 17.99 4.43
CA ALA A 207 -3.44 19.34 4.62
C ALA A 207 -3.24 19.85 6.06
N ALA A 208 -3.25 18.96 7.05
CA ALA A 208 -3.07 19.28 8.47
C ALA A 208 -1.60 19.20 8.95
N LEU A 209 -0.66 18.83 8.06
CA LEU A 209 0.78 18.93 8.34
C LEU A 209 1.24 20.40 8.32
N VAL A 210 0.94 21.14 9.40
CA VAL A 210 1.42 22.51 9.61
C VAL A 210 2.87 22.50 10.11
N PRO A 211 3.81 23.20 9.45
CA PRO A 211 5.19 23.34 9.93
C PRO A 211 5.27 24.05 11.28
N LYS A 212 6.25 23.69 12.12
CA LYS A 212 6.38 24.32 13.45
C LYS A 212 6.49 25.85 13.41
N THR A 213 7.21 26.43 12.45
CA THR A 213 7.35 27.91 12.34
C THR A 213 6.03 28.61 11.96
N GLU A 214 5.05 27.89 11.43
CA GLU A 214 3.71 28.39 11.09
C GLU A 214 2.71 28.17 12.26
N LEU A 215 3.03 27.28 13.21
CA LEU A 215 2.32 27.09 14.49
C LEU A 215 2.82 28.02 15.60
N ASP A 216 4.12 28.33 15.61
CA ASP A 216 4.74 29.29 16.54
C ASP A 216 4.52 30.77 16.12
N GLY A 217 3.92 31.03 14.95
CA GLY A 217 3.70 32.36 14.36
C GLY A 217 2.33 32.98 14.65
N GLU A 218 2.11 34.23 14.20
CA GLU A 218 0.82 34.92 14.38
C GLU A 218 -0.17 34.63 13.22
N MET A 219 -1.46 34.64 13.53
CA MET A 219 -2.53 34.36 12.56
C MET A 219 -2.66 35.48 11.51
N GLY A 220 -1.91 35.32 10.41
CA GLY A 220 -1.77 36.29 9.33
C GLY A 220 -0.36 36.31 8.72
N ASP A 221 0.63 35.68 9.37
CA ASP A 221 2.01 35.65 8.91
C ASP A 221 2.18 34.92 7.56
N ALA A 222 3.00 35.53 6.69
CA ALA A 222 3.16 35.11 5.30
C ALA A 222 4.16 33.96 5.11
N HIS A 223 3.83 32.75 5.60
CA HIS A 223 4.68 31.54 5.52
C HIS A 223 4.72 30.90 4.12
N VAL A 224 5.19 31.65 3.11
CA VAL A 224 5.16 31.26 1.69
C VAL A 224 5.85 29.91 1.44
N ALA A 225 5.03 28.92 1.05
CA ALA A 225 5.43 27.58 0.59
C ALA A 225 6.24 26.74 1.60
N LEU A 226 6.17 27.03 2.91
CA LEU A 226 6.94 26.33 3.94
C LEU A 226 6.64 24.82 3.98
N GLN A 227 5.35 24.44 4.06
CA GLN A 227 4.89 23.04 3.99
C GLN A 227 5.41 22.31 2.74
N ALA A 228 5.39 22.97 1.57
CA ALA A 228 5.85 22.37 0.32
C ALA A 228 7.37 22.12 0.29
N ARG A 229 8.16 22.99 0.93
CA ARG A 229 9.62 22.79 1.11
C ARG A 229 9.90 21.63 2.07
N LEU A 230 9.18 21.56 3.19
CA LEU A 230 9.30 20.47 4.17
C LEU A 230 8.96 19.10 3.54
N MET A 231 7.81 18.98 2.86
CA MET A 231 7.41 17.77 2.15
C MET A 231 8.44 17.35 1.08
N SER A 232 9.04 18.32 0.37
CA SER A 232 10.10 18.06 -0.62
C SER A 232 11.38 17.50 0.02
N GLN A 233 11.72 17.93 1.24
CA GLN A 233 12.88 17.44 1.99
C GLN A 233 12.62 16.06 2.61
N ALA A 234 11.44 15.87 3.22
CA ALA A 234 11.06 14.61 3.86
C ALA A 234 10.95 13.47 2.84
N LEU A 235 10.20 13.65 1.75
CA LEU A 235 10.05 12.61 0.72
C LEU A 235 11.39 12.21 0.07
N ARG A 236 12.35 13.15 -0.04
CA ARG A 236 13.70 12.86 -0.53
C ARG A 236 14.49 11.95 0.42
N LYS A 237 14.37 12.13 1.74
CA LYS A 237 14.96 11.22 2.75
C LYS A 237 14.26 9.85 2.75
N LEU A 238 12.93 9.88 2.84
CA LEU A 238 12.08 8.69 3.00
C LEU A 238 12.17 7.69 1.84
N SER A 239 12.35 8.18 0.61
CA SER A 239 12.28 7.35 -0.60
C SER A 239 13.28 6.18 -0.63
N HIS A 240 14.47 6.33 -0.06
CA HIS A 240 15.44 5.25 0.03
C HIS A 240 15.07 4.24 1.12
N SER A 241 14.77 4.74 2.33
CA SER A 241 14.34 3.93 3.49
C SER A 241 13.12 3.07 3.18
N LEU A 242 12.13 3.63 2.46
CA LEU A 242 10.92 2.92 2.01
C LEU A 242 11.26 1.72 1.13
N SER A 243 12.16 1.90 0.15
CA SER A 243 12.48 0.81 -0.78
C SER A 243 13.24 -0.34 -0.12
N LEU A 244 13.94 -0.08 0.98
CA LEU A 244 14.63 -1.11 1.79
C LEU A 244 13.69 -1.80 2.78
N SER A 245 12.86 -1.04 3.49
CA SER A 245 11.92 -1.54 4.51
C SER A 245 10.70 -2.27 3.95
N GLN A 246 10.38 -2.05 2.67
CA GLN A 246 9.14 -2.52 2.03
C GLN A 246 7.85 -1.91 2.63
N THR A 247 7.95 -0.90 3.49
CA THR A 247 6.78 -0.17 4.04
C THR A 247 6.00 0.56 2.95
N ILE A 248 4.67 0.51 2.99
CA ILE A 248 3.78 1.41 2.25
C ILE A 248 3.62 2.70 3.05
N LEU A 249 3.89 3.86 2.43
CA LEU A 249 3.57 5.16 3.02
C LEU A 249 2.39 5.79 2.27
N LEU A 250 1.22 5.74 2.90
CA LEU A 250 -0.05 6.22 2.35
C LEU A 250 -0.38 7.60 2.93
N PHE A 251 -0.23 8.63 2.11
CA PHE A 251 -0.68 9.98 2.44
C PHE A 251 -2.14 10.17 2.02
N ILE A 252 -2.99 10.57 2.97
CA ILE A 252 -4.29 11.16 2.66
C ILE A 252 -4.09 12.65 2.39
N ASN A 253 -4.83 13.19 1.42
CA ASN A 253 -4.73 14.60 1.04
C ASN A 253 -6.11 15.17 0.68
N GLN A 254 -6.30 16.47 0.88
CA GLN A 254 -7.55 17.16 0.56
C GLN A 254 -7.46 17.84 -0.81
N THR A 255 -8.58 17.92 -1.53
CA THR A 255 -8.70 18.77 -2.72
C THR A 255 -9.01 20.21 -2.34
N ARG A 256 -8.33 21.16 -2.99
CA ARG A 256 -8.66 22.59 -2.97
C ARG A 256 -8.90 23.06 -4.41
N ALA A 257 -9.77 24.05 -4.59
CA ALA A 257 -9.88 24.75 -5.87
C ALA A 257 -8.67 25.68 -6.05
N LYS A 258 -7.97 25.59 -7.19
CA LYS A 258 -6.99 26.62 -7.55
C LYS A 258 -7.74 27.88 -7.96
N VAL A 259 -7.49 28.99 -7.27
CA VAL A 259 -7.87 30.32 -7.76
C VAL A 259 -7.07 30.58 -9.04
N ALA A 260 -7.73 30.49 -10.19
CA ALA A 260 -7.16 30.79 -11.50
C ALA A 260 -7.59 32.20 -11.88
N THR A 261 -6.62 33.10 -12.11
CA THR A 261 -6.90 34.52 -12.34
C THR A 261 -7.72 34.75 -13.61
N PHE A 262 -7.41 34.03 -14.70
CA PHE A 262 -8.19 33.97 -15.93
C PHE A 262 -8.01 32.59 -16.59
N GLY A 263 -9.06 32.09 -17.26
CA GLY A 263 -9.01 30.87 -18.08
C GLY A 263 -10.35 30.14 -18.24
N PHE A 264 -10.68 29.75 -19.47
CA PHE A 264 -11.76 28.79 -19.75
C PHE A 264 -11.37 27.40 -19.23
N GLY A 265 -12.30 26.67 -18.59
CA GLY A 265 -12.06 25.31 -18.10
C GLY A 265 -12.47 25.04 -16.64
N GLY A 266 -12.87 26.07 -15.88
CA GLY A 266 -13.34 25.95 -14.49
C GLY A 266 -12.21 25.79 -13.45
N PRO A 267 -12.56 25.68 -12.16
CA PRO A 267 -11.58 25.60 -11.08
C PRO A 267 -10.82 24.27 -11.13
N THR A 268 -9.50 24.32 -11.29
CA THR A 268 -8.66 23.12 -11.31
C THR A 268 -8.43 22.57 -9.90
N GLU A 269 -8.68 21.28 -9.71
CA GLU A 269 -8.43 20.59 -8.42
C GLU A 269 -6.92 20.49 -8.15
N VAL A 270 -6.48 21.12 -7.06
CA VAL A 270 -5.12 21.02 -6.53
C VAL A 270 -5.11 20.34 -5.16
N THR A 271 -3.91 19.92 -4.75
CA THR A 271 -3.64 19.10 -3.56
C THR A 271 -2.63 19.83 -2.66
N SER A 272 -2.78 19.72 -1.34
CA SER A 272 -1.88 20.31 -0.36
C SER A 272 -0.49 19.64 -0.36
N GLY A 273 0.50 20.23 0.31
CA GLY A 273 1.89 19.74 0.32
C GLY A 273 2.70 20.04 -0.96
N GLY A 274 2.15 20.82 -1.89
CA GLY A 274 2.83 21.25 -3.12
C GLY A 274 2.94 20.15 -4.19
N ASN A 275 4.03 20.17 -4.97
CA ASN A 275 4.21 19.26 -6.11
C ASN A 275 5.03 18.00 -5.81
N ALA A 276 5.81 17.97 -4.72
CA ALA A 276 6.75 16.86 -4.45
C ALA A 276 6.03 15.50 -4.35
N LEU A 277 4.93 15.42 -3.58
CA LEU A 277 4.15 14.20 -3.41
C LEU A 277 3.65 13.64 -4.76
N LYS A 278 3.26 14.52 -5.69
CA LYS A 278 2.82 14.15 -7.04
C LYS A 278 3.90 13.41 -7.84
N PHE A 279 5.18 13.72 -7.64
CA PHE A 279 6.31 13.05 -8.30
C PHE A 279 6.74 11.77 -7.59
N TYR A 280 6.94 11.83 -6.26
CA TYR A 280 7.39 10.69 -5.46
C TYR A 280 6.35 9.56 -5.43
N ALA A 281 5.06 9.88 -5.25
CA ALA A 281 3.98 8.89 -5.24
C ALA A 281 4.04 7.97 -6.48
N SER A 282 3.97 6.66 -6.23
CA SER A 282 3.99 5.61 -7.26
C SER A 282 2.58 5.24 -7.71
N VAL A 283 1.61 5.38 -6.80
CA VAL A 283 0.18 5.32 -7.10
C VAL A 283 -0.46 6.61 -6.58
N ARG A 284 -1.34 7.25 -7.37
CA ARG A 284 -2.19 8.38 -6.94
C ARG A 284 -3.64 8.08 -7.28
N MET A 285 -4.52 8.17 -6.30
CA MET A 285 -5.94 7.81 -6.42
C MET A 285 -6.80 9.04 -6.08
N ASN A 286 -7.65 9.46 -7.03
CA ASN A 286 -8.66 10.49 -6.81
C ASN A 286 -9.98 9.79 -6.46
N ILE A 287 -10.44 9.98 -5.22
CA ILE A 287 -11.63 9.33 -4.65
C ILE A 287 -12.77 10.34 -4.50
N LYS A 288 -13.93 10.04 -5.08
CA LYS A 288 -15.11 10.91 -5.07
C LYS A 288 -16.39 10.13 -4.77
N ARG A 289 -17.23 10.68 -3.90
CA ARG A 289 -18.60 10.19 -3.70
C ARG A 289 -19.43 10.55 -4.93
N ILE A 290 -19.98 9.54 -5.61
CA ILE A 290 -20.82 9.71 -6.82
C ILE A 290 -22.31 9.63 -6.51
N GLY A 291 -22.69 9.05 -5.36
CA GLY A 291 -24.08 8.92 -4.96
C GLY A 291 -24.25 8.50 -3.50
N LEU A 292 -25.50 8.32 -3.09
CA LEU A 292 -25.89 7.82 -1.78
C LEU A 292 -26.63 6.50 -1.94
N VAL A 293 -26.29 5.51 -1.12
CA VAL A 293 -26.97 4.21 -1.09
C VAL A 293 -28.13 4.30 -0.11
N LYS A 294 -29.35 4.07 -0.58
CA LYS A 294 -30.57 4.14 0.23
C LYS A 294 -31.28 2.79 0.31
N LYS A 295 -31.97 2.56 1.43
CA LYS A 295 -32.86 1.42 1.66
C LYS A 295 -34.19 1.95 2.20
N GLY A 296 -35.20 1.99 1.33
CA GLY A 296 -36.38 2.81 1.59
C GLY A 296 -36.00 4.29 1.64
N GLU A 297 -36.37 4.97 2.72
CA GLU A 297 -36.07 6.40 2.92
C GLU A 297 -34.68 6.63 3.55
N GLU A 298 -34.19 5.66 4.33
CA GLU A 298 -32.92 5.73 5.05
C GLU A 298 -31.71 5.68 4.12
N THR A 299 -30.65 6.42 4.47
CA THR A 299 -29.38 6.42 3.74
C THR A 299 -28.35 5.57 4.47
N ILE A 300 -28.12 4.36 3.96
CA ILE A 300 -27.28 3.33 4.58
C ILE A 300 -25.79 3.42 4.21
N GLY A 301 -25.45 4.24 3.22
CA GLY A 301 -24.08 4.35 2.75
C GLY A 301 -23.85 5.37 1.64
N SER A 302 -22.63 5.38 1.11
CA SER A 302 -22.19 6.22 0.00
C SER A 302 -21.68 5.37 -1.16
N GLN A 303 -22.08 5.70 -2.39
CA GLN A 303 -21.48 5.10 -3.59
C GLN A 303 -20.28 5.96 -4.01
N VAL A 304 -19.14 5.31 -4.25
CA VAL A 304 -17.84 5.96 -4.40
C VAL A 304 -17.15 5.48 -5.67
N ALA A 305 -16.48 6.40 -6.37
CA ALA A 305 -15.60 6.11 -7.49
C ALA A 305 -14.16 6.49 -7.16
N VAL A 306 -13.22 5.59 -7.48
CA VAL A 306 -11.78 5.81 -7.31
C VAL A 306 -11.11 5.76 -8.68
N LYS A 307 -10.63 6.90 -9.17
CA LYS A 307 -9.86 7.01 -10.42
C LYS A 307 -8.36 6.97 -10.12
N ILE A 308 -7.64 6.05 -10.75
CA ILE A 308 -6.19 5.94 -10.60
C ILE A 308 -5.53 6.97 -11.52
N VAL A 309 -5.22 8.15 -10.98
CA VAL A 309 -4.65 9.28 -11.75
C VAL A 309 -3.17 9.08 -12.06
N LYS A 310 -2.48 8.22 -11.30
CA LYS A 310 -1.10 7.81 -11.58
C LYS A 310 -0.86 6.38 -11.10
N ASN A 311 -0.13 5.61 -11.89
CA ASN A 311 0.37 4.30 -11.52
C ASN A 311 1.75 4.11 -12.19
N LYS A 312 2.76 3.67 -11.42
CA LYS A 312 4.12 3.36 -11.92
C LYS A 312 4.36 1.85 -12.16
N HIS A 313 3.37 1.00 -11.85
CA HIS A 313 3.52 -0.47 -11.83
C HIS A 313 2.56 -1.18 -12.80
N ALA A 314 1.46 -0.54 -13.22
CA ALA A 314 0.54 -1.01 -14.26
C ALA A 314 -0.13 0.19 -14.96
N PRO A 315 -0.90 -0.01 -16.05
CA PRO A 315 -1.54 1.09 -16.77
C PRO A 315 -2.44 1.97 -15.88
N PRO A 316 -2.29 3.32 -15.93
CA PRO A 316 -3.09 4.26 -15.15
C PRO A 316 -4.50 4.49 -15.74
N PHE A 317 -5.22 5.45 -15.18
CA PHE A 317 -6.53 5.99 -15.61
C PHE A 317 -7.74 5.04 -15.52
N LYS A 318 -7.51 3.75 -15.24
CA LYS A 318 -8.53 2.82 -14.74
C LYS A 318 -9.28 3.42 -13.55
N THR A 319 -10.58 3.11 -13.45
CA THR A 319 -11.48 3.61 -12.42
C THR A 319 -12.27 2.45 -11.82
N ALA A 320 -12.26 2.36 -10.49
CA ALA A 320 -13.11 1.45 -9.72
C ALA A 320 -14.34 2.18 -9.18
N GLN A 321 -15.41 1.43 -8.94
CA GLN A 321 -16.62 1.91 -8.26
C GLN A 321 -17.03 0.87 -7.23
N PHE A 322 -17.46 1.33 -6.06
CA PHE A 322 -17.91 0.48 -4.96
C PHE A 322 -18.83 1.23 -3.99
N GLU A 323 -19.50 0.49 -3.11
CA GLU A 323 -20.38 1.00 -2.06
C GLU A 323 -19.67 0.94 -0.70
N ILE A 324 -19.70 2.04 0.04
CA ILE A 324 -19.28 2.11 1.45
C ILE A 324 -20.54 2.14 2.32
N GLU A 325 -20.76 1.11 3.14
CA GLU A 325 -21.81 1.07 4.16
C GLU A 325 -21.32 1.78 5.43
N PHE A 326 -22.15 2.67 5.98
CA PHE A 326 -21.78 3.42 7.19
C PHE A 326 -21.65 2.46 8.39
N GLY A 327 -20.59 2.62 9.18
CA GLY A 327 -20.28 1.73 10.31
C GLY A 327 -19.81 0.31 9.92
N LYS A 328 -19.45 0.06 8.65
CA LYS A 328 -18.84 -1.22 8.20
C LYS A 328 -17.72 -1.06 7.16
N GLY A 329 -17.75 0.02 6.38
CA GLY A 329 -16.78 0.23 5.30
C GLY A 329 -17.21 -0.37 3.95
N ILE A 330 -16.24 -0.79 3.15
CA ILE A 330 -16.39 -1.23 1.75
C ILE A 330 -17.13 -2.57 1.68
N CYS A 331 -18.26 -2.59 0.95
CA CYS A 331 -19.10 -3.77 0.83
C CYS A 331 -18.64 -4.72 -0.30
N ARG A 332 -17.65 -5.57 -0.01
CA ARG A 332 -17.09 -6.60 -0.94
C ARG A 332 -18.18 -7.41 -1.66
N SER A 333 -19.24 -7.82 -0.94
CA SER A 333 -20.38 -8.57 -1.50
C SER A 333 -21.14 -7.77 -2.57
N SER A 334 -21.14 -6.43 -2.50
CA SER A 334 -21.72 -5.58 -3.55
C SER A 334 -20.83 -5.51 -4.79
N GLU A 335 -19.52 -5.36 -4.60
CA GLU A 335 -18.53 -5.33 -5.70
C GLU A 335 -18.58 -6.61 -6.54
N LEU A 336 -18.62 -7.77 -5.87
CA LEU A 336 -18.70 -9.08 -6.53
C LEU A 336 -19.99 -9.25 -7.35
N VAL A 337 -21.11 -8.68 -6.88
CA VAL A 337 -22.38 -8.68 -7.64
C VAL A 337 -22.31 -7.75 -8.85
N GLU A 338 -21.78 -6.53 -8.71
CA GLU A 338 -21.67 -5.58 -9.83
C GLU A 338 -20.69 -6.04 -10.91
N LEU A 339 -19.53 -6.57 -10.51
CA LEU A 339 -18.57 -7.18 -11.41
C LEU A 339 -19.13 -8.47 -12.02
N GLY A 340 -19.83 -9.30 -11.22
CA GLY A 340 -20.53 -10.50 -11.68
C GLY A 340 -21.57 -10.21 -12.77
N LEU A 341 -22.35 -9.15 -12.60
CA LEU A 341 -23.31 -8.65 -13.60
C LEU A 341 -22.60 -8.15 -14.86
N LYS A 342 -21.57 -7.31 -14.70
CA LYS A 342 -20.77 -6.77 -15.82
C LYS A 342 -20.07 -7.86 -16.63
N ARG A 343 -19.71 -8.98 -15.98
CA ARG A 343 -19.07 -10.17 -16.60
C ARG A 343 -20.04 -11.30 -16.95
N LYS A 344 -21.36 -11.09 -16.81
CA LYS A 344 -22.43 -12.09 -17.08
C LYS A 344 -22.34 -13.39 -16.25
N LEU A 345 -21.55 -13.42 -15.18
CA LEU A 345 -21.52 -14.53 -14.21
C LEU A 345 -22.77 -14.51 -13.31
N VAL A 346 -23.26 -13.32 -12.99
CA VAL A 346 -24.59 -13.11 -12.41
C VAL A 346 -25.49 -12.61 -13.55
N GLN A 347 -26.64 -13.26 -13.74
CA GLN A 347 -27.61 -12.86 -14.76
C GLN A 347 -28.78 -12.12 -14.10
N LYS A 348 -29.19 -10.98 -14.66
CA LYS A 348 -30.43 -10.30 -14.23
C LYS A 348 -31.58 -10.82 -15.09
N ALA A 349 -32.41 -11.68 -14.50
CA ALA A 349 -33.65 -12.12 -15.12
C ALA A 349 -34.70 -11.00 -15.07
N GLY A 350 -35.80 -11.15 -15.84
CA GLY A 350 -36.82 -10.12 -16.02
C GLY A 350 -37.30 -9.47 -14.70
N GLY A 351 -37.34 -8.13 -14.67
CA GLY A 351 -37.73 -7.35 -13.49
C GLY A 351 -36.61 -7.21 -12.46
N ALA A 352 -36.82 -7.74 -11.25
CA ALA A 352 -35.93 -7.58 -10.09
C ALA A 352 -35.26 -8.90 -9.65
N MET A 353 -35.24 -9.91 -10.51
CA MET A 353 -34.69 -11.23 -10.21
C MET A 353 -33.22 -11.35 -10.66
N TYR A 354 -32.38 -11.96 -9.82
CA TYR A 354 -30.96 -12.19 -10.08
C TYR A 354 -30.70 -13.70 -10.02
N THR A 355 -30.09 -14.27 -11.04
CA THR A 355 -29.76 -15.70 -11.12
C THR A 355 -28.26 -15.89 -11.03
N PHE A 356 -27.81 -16.78 -10.16
CA PHE A 356 -26.40 -17.09 -9.95
C PHE A 356 -26.25 -18.56 -9.53
N ASN A 357 -25.39 -19.32 -10.21
CA ASN A 357 -25.25 -20.78 -10.05
C ASN A 357 -26.62 -21.49 -9.98
N ASP A 358 -27.48 -21.22 -10.97
CA ASP A 358 -28.85 -21.72 -11.14
C ASP A 358 -29.85 -21.42 -10.00
N MET A 359 -29.44 -20.70 -8.96
CA MET A 359 -30.32 -20.21 -7.89
C MET A 359 -30.85 -18.80 -8.22
N GLY A 360 -32.16 -18.60 -7.99
CA GLY A 360 -32.86 -17.33 -8.23
C GLY A 360 -33.10 -16.52 -6.96
N PHE A 361 -32.57 -15.29 -6.92
CA PHE A 361 -32.67 -14.35 -5.80
C PHE A 361 -33.53 -13.13 -6.18
N ARG A 362 -34.41 -12.69 -5.28
CA ARG A 362 -35.26 -11.50 -5.49
C ARG A 362 -34.56 -10.25 -4.95
N GLY A 363 -34.05 -9.39 -5.83
CA GLY A 363 -33.37 -8.13 -5.49
C GLY A 363 -31.87 -8.25 -5.20
N LYS A 364 -31.13 -7.14 -5.38
CA LYS A 364 -29.67 -7.05 -5.14
C LYS A 364 -29.31 -7.42 -3.69
N GLU A 365 -30.13 -6.98 -2.73
CA GLU A 365 -29.88 -7.19 -1.30
C GLU A 365 -29.87 -8.67 -0.89
N ASN A 366 -30.83 -9.48 -1.36
CA ASN A 366 -30.86 -10.90 -0.99
C ASN A 366 -29.66 -11.69 -1.55
N LEU A 367 -29.15 -11.29 -2.73
CA LEU A 367 -27.90 -11.84 -3.27
C LEU A 367 -26.67 -11.35 -2.49
N LYS A 368 -26.65 -10.09 -2.00
CA LYS A 368 -25.60 -9.62 -1.08
C LYS A 368 -25.56 -10.46 0.19
N SER A 369 -26.71 -10.64 0.87
CA SER A 369 -26.79 -11.42 2.12
C SER A 369 -26.30 -12.84 1.92
N TYR A 370 -26.78 -13.51 0.86
CA TYR A 370 -26.35 -14.86 0.52
C TYR A 370 -24.82 -14.98 0.32
N LEU A 371 -24.18 -14.02 -0.35
CA LEU A 371 -22.72 -14.01 -0.53
C LEU A 371 -21.96 -13.70 0.77
N THR A 372 -22.50 -12.86 1.65
CA THR A 372 -21.93 -12.56 2.98
C THR A 372 -22.05 -13.75 3.92
N GLU A 373 -23.13 -14.53 3.84
CA GLU A 373 -23.34 -15.76 4.60
C GLU A 373 -22.47 -16.93 4.07
N ASN A 374 -22.15 -16.96 2.78
CA ASN A 374 -21.48 -18.07 2.10
C ASN A 374 -20.12 -17.65 1.49
N ASP A 375 -19.16 -17.30 2.36
CA ASP A 375 -17.79 -16.90 2.00
C ASP A 375 -17.08 -17.85 1.00
N ALA A 376 -17.29 -19.17 1.11
CA ALA A 376 -16.75 -20.15 0.16
C ALA A 376 -17.25 -19.93 -1.28
N VAL A 377 -18.51 -19.50 -1.43
CA VAL A 377 -19.13 -19.18 -2.73
C VAL A 377 -18.68 -17.81 -3.23
N ALA A 378 -18.49 -16.84 -2.32
CA ALA A 378 -17.92 -15.53 -2.66
C ALA A 378 -16.49 -15.66 -3.21
N LYS A 379 -15.66 -16.55 -2.62
CA LYS A 379 -14.29 -16.85 -3.06
C LYS A 379 -14.23 -17.56 -4.41
N ASP A 380 -15.15 -18.48 -4.70
CA ASP A 380 -15.29 -19.09 -6.03
C ASP A 380 -15.66 -18.05 -7.10
N LEU A 381 -16.64 -17.17 -6.81
CA LEU A 381 -17.01 -16.05 -7.69
C LEU A 381 -15.82 -15.09 -7.92
N GLU A 382 -15.07 -14.73 -6.88
CA GLU A 382 -13.87 -13.89 -7.01
C GLU A 382 -12.81 -14.58 -7.88
N MET A 383 -12.52 -15.88 -7.67
CA MET A 383 -11.54 -16.61 -8.46
C MET A 383 -11.94 -16.68 -9.94
N LYS A 384 -13.24 -16.84 -10.23
CA LYS A 384 -13.79 -16.80 -11.60
C LYS A 384 -13.65 -15.41 -12.22
N LEU A 385 -13.97 -14.35 -11.48
CA LEU A 385 -13.80 -12.95 -11.93
C LEU A 385 -12.35 -12.61 -12.22
N ARG A 386 -11.42 -13.00 -11.34
CA ARG A 386 -9.98 -12.75 -11.48
C ARG A 386 -9.41 -13.39 -12.75
N LYS A 387 -9.68 -14.68 -12.97
CA LYS A 387 -9.25 -15.42 -14.19
C LYS A 387 -9.76 -14.79 -15.49
N LEU A 388 -11.01 -14.34 -15.51
CA LEU A 388 -11.59 -13.65 -16.68
C LEU A 388 -10.88 -12.30 -16.95
N MET A 389 -10.46 -11.58 -15.92
CA MET A 389 -9.77 -10.29 -16.06
C MET A 389 -8.29 -10.43 -16.40
N GLU A 390 -7.62 -11.48 -15.94
CA GLU A 390 -6.25 -11.85 -16.35
C GLU A 390 -6.19 -12.22 -17.85
N THR A 391 -7.24 -12.86 -18.37
CA THR A 391 -7.32 -13.30 -19.78
C THR A 391 -7.56 -12.15 -20.78
N GLU A 392 -7.98 -10.96 -20.32
CA GLU A 392 -8.37 -9.84 -21.19
C GLU A 392 -7.26 -8.81 -21.47
N ALA A 393 -6.05 -8.98 -20.92
CA ALA A 393 -5.01 -7.95 -20.93
C ALA A 393 -3.77 -8.30 -21.79
N PRO A 394 -3.52 -7.59 -22.90
CA PRO A 394 -4.49 -6.97 -23.80
C PRO A 394 -4.44 -7.59 -25.21
N LYS A 395 -5.59 -7.65 -25.90
CA LYS A 395 -5.57 -7.50 -27.36
C LYS A 395 -5.50 -6.01 -27.66
N GLU A 396 -4.50 -5.58 -28.41
CA GLU A 396 -4.49 -4.26 -29.00
C GLU A 396 -5.69 -4.15 -29.95
N GLN A 397 -6.47 -3.08 -29.82
CA GLN A 397 -7.53 -2.78 -30.79
C GLN A 397 -6.86 -2.11 -31.98
N GLU A 398 -6.47 -2.92 -32.97
CA GLU A 398 -6.19 -2.44 -34.31
C GLU A 398 -7.38 -1.60 -34.81
N ALA A 399 -7.08 -0.51 -35.51
CA ALA A 399 -8.10 0.38 -36.02
C ALA A 399 -8.85 -0.28 -37.19
N ASP A 400 -10.19 -0.14 -37.20
CA ASP A 400 -10.98 -0.20 -38.42
C ASP A 400 -11.67 1.15 -38.63
N GLY A 401 -11.81 1.57 -39.88
CA GLY A 401 -12.12 2.94 -40.27
C GLY A 401 -13.57 3.14 -40.73
N GLY A 402 -14.24 4.16 -40.20
CA GLY A 402 -15.61 4.51 -40.57
C GLY A 402 -15.96 5.98 -40.36
N SER A 403 -15.97 6.74 -41.45
CA SER A 403 -16.56 8.07 -41.69
C SER A 403 -17.87 8.37 -40.91
N GLN A 404 -18.26 9.62 -40.57
CA GLN A 404 -17.68 10.96 -40.82
C GLN A 404 -18.45 12.01 -39.99
N SER A 405 -17.80 13.12 -39.58
CA SER A 405 -18.41 14.47 -39.52
C SER A 405 -17.37 15.53 -39.09
N ASP A 406 -17.11 16.53 -39.94
CA ASP A 406 -16.06 17.53 -39.74
C ASP A 406 -16.51 18.78 -38.94
N VAL A 407 -15.64 19.28 -38.06
CA VAL A 407 -15.33 20.72 -37.83
C VAL A 407 -13.86 20.78 -37.37
N PRO A 408 -13.00 21.68 -37.90
CA PRO A 408 -11.55 21.60 -37.66
C PRO A 408 -11.08 22.23 -36.33
N GLU A 409 -10.05 21.63 -35.72
CA GLU A 409 -9.15 22.31 -34.77
C GLU A 409 -7.93 22.87 -35.52
N GLU A 410 -7.52 24.09 -35.21
CA GLU A 410 -6.44 24.81 -35.89
C GLU A 410 -5.08 24.53 -35.21
N PHE A 411 -4.15 23.90 -35.96
CA PHE A 411 -2.88 23.41 -35.42
C PHE A 411 -1.76 24.44 -35.55
N VAL A 412 -1.55 25.25 -34.52
CA VAL A 412 -0.42 26.20 -34.47
C VAL A 412 0.86 25.49 -34.03
N ALA A 413 1.80 25.34 -34.97
CA ALA A 413 3.15 24.86 -34.70
C ALA A 413 4.02 25.97 -34.05
N PRO A 414 5.06 25.62 -33.27
CA PRO A 414 5.91 26.62 -32.62
C PRO A 414 6.98 27.17 -33.58
N GLU A 415 6.89 28.45 -33.92
CA GLU A 415 7.99 29.17 -34.60
C GLU A 415 8.96 29.80 -33.59
N THR A 416 10.18 30.05 -34.06
CA THR A 416 11.37 30.42 -33.28
C THR A 416 11.85 31.84 -33.60
N SER A 417 12.73 32.39 -32.76
CA SER A 417 13.48 33.65 -32.96
C SER A 417 12.61 34.95 -33.01
N SER A 418 13.12 36.13 -32.68
CA SER A 418 14.37 36.52 -32.00
C SER A 418 14.26 37.97 -31.48
N GLU A 419 14.95 38.24 -30.37
CA GLU A 419 15.72 39.47 -30.02
C GLU A 419 15.24 40.88 -30.43
N GLU A 420 15.26 41.78 -29.42
CA GLU A 420 15.29 43.25 -29.53
C GLU A 420 13.99 43.93 -30.07
N ASP A 421 13.65 45.20 -29.76
CA ASP A 421 14.40 46.31 -29.13
C ASP A 421 13.44 47.25 -28.33
N LEU A 422 14.01 48.19 -27.56
CA LEU A 422 13.39 49.41 -26.96
C LEU A 422 12.34 49.21 -25.83
N GLY A 423 12.16 50.15 -24.88
CA GLY A 423 12.97 51.35 -24.61
C GLY A 423 12.30 52.46 -23.78
N ALA A 424 12.39 52.36 -22.45
CA ALA A 424 12.31 53.45 -21.43
C ALA A 424 11.01 54.30 -21.22
N ALA A 425 10.86 54.74 -19.95
CA ALA A 425 9.98 55.80 -19.42
C ALA A 425 8.44 55.51 -19.43
N VAL A 426 7.59 56.17 -18.61
CA VAL A 426 7.74 57.32 -17.68
C VAL A 426 7.07 57.00 -16.32
N GLU A 427 7.46 57.68 -15.24
CA GLU A 427 6.78 57.65 -13.92
C GLU A 427 5.40 58.35 -13.94
N ALA A 428 4.44 57.81 -13.17
CA ALA A 428 3.25 58.51 -12.64
C ALA A 428 2.66 57.72 -11.45
#